data_AF-A0A922HU51-F1
#
_entry.id   AF-A0A922HU51-F1
#
_cell.length_a   1.000
_cell.length_b   1.000
_cell.length_c   1.000
_cell.angle_alpha   90.00
_cell.angle_beta   90.00
_cell.angle_gamma   90.00
#
_symmetry.space_group_name_H-M   'P 1'
#
loop_
_entity.id
_entity.type
_entity.pdbx_description
1 polymer ?
#
loop_
_entity_poly.entity_id
_entity_poly.type
_entity_poly.pdbx_seq_one_letter_code
_entity_poly.pdbx_strand_id
1 'polypeptide(L)'
;MKNINDKNVDYSIENYNNQDQRLIYVRHIRLWIRIYQQIFQMIYIISCKLIGFHIEFALFVSITMILSIKFKQIKTRWMKKNYESINFDIKVIPKIRNRTIQLLILTESVDRTYAVLMFLIILVNGPMNAYVTMIITIKSIPFTEQLLFLSMSIYQWSFIFLFHYTAIRFGQNIHYPSKYFINHYYSLTQPNNNNHHHGSSSSVVNIRDRLQLSRWLEKFHTKRCYGLTYGRTNLITMNSFVRFIAFYAKFMMIAYKLIDK
;
A
#
# COMPACT_ATOMS: atom_id res chain seq x y z
N MET A 1 -19.85 62.21 -70.91
CA MET A 1 -20.57 61.73 -69.71
C MET A 1 -19.95 60.40 -69.31
N LYS A 2 -19.00 60.42 -68.39
CA LYS A 2 -18.13 59.29 -68.07
C LYS A 2 -18.45 58.79 -66.66
N ASN A 3 -19.01 57.60 -66.58
CA ASN A 3 -18.77 56.56 -65.57
C ASN A 3 -18.53 57.01 -64.11
N ILE A 4 -19.58 57.46 -63.43
CA ILE A 4 -19.55 57.71 -61.96
C ILE A 4 -20.06 56.48 -61.17
N ASN A 5 -20.78 55.55 -61.80
CA ASN A 5 -21.37 54.40 -61.10
C ASN A 5 -20.39 53.28 -60.72
N ASP A 6 -19.25 53.12 -61.39
CA ASP A 6 -18.34 52.01 -61.10
C ASP A 6 -17.57 52.16 -59.78
N LYS A 7 -17.26 53.40 -59.35
CA LYS A 7 -16.45 53.63 -58.13
C LYS A 7 -17.16 53.28 -56.83
N ASN A 8 -18.50 53.34 -56.79
CA ASN A 8 -19.26 53.01 -55.59
C ASN A 8 -19.39 51.49 -55.36
N VAL A 9 -19.30 50.70 -56.44
CA VAL A 9 -19.35 49.24 -56.34
C VAL A 9 -18.06 48.70 -55.73
N ASP A 10 -16.90 49.18 -56.18
CA ASP A 10 -15.59 48.75 -55.65
C ASP A 10 -15.43 49.02 -54.15
N TYR A 11 -15.88 50.18 -53.66
CA TYR A 11 -15.78 50.54 -52.24
C TYR A 11 -16.65 49.65 -51.32
N SER A 12 -17.77 49.14 -51.85
CA SER A 12 -18.66 48.24 -51.11
C SER A 12 -18.07 46.83 -50.99
N ILE A 13 -17.39 46.34 -52.04
CA ILE A 13 -16.74 45.03 -52.07
C ILE A 13 -15.51 45.00 -51.13
N GLU A 14 -14.72 46.06 -51.11
CA GLU A 14 -13.54 46.15 -50.23
C GLU A 14 -13.92 46.18 -48.73
N ASN A 15 -14.98 46.90 -48.37
CA ASN A 15 -15.50 46.90 -47.00
C ASN A 15 -16.08 45.54 -46.58
N TYR A 16 -16.76 44.84 -47.49
CA TYR A 16 -17.29 43.50 -47.22
C TYR A 16 -16.17 42.50 -46.94
N ASN A 17 -15.11 42.48 -47.79
CA ASN A 17 -13.95 41.62 -47.59
C ASN A 17 -13.22 41.90 -46.26
N ASN A 18 -13.12 43.18 -45.86
CA ASN A 18 -12.52 43.56 -44.58
C ASN A 18 -13.36 43.11 -43.36
N GLN A 19 -14.69 43.12 -43.46
CA GLN A 19 -15.56 42.61 -42.39
C GLN A 19 -15.42 41.09 -42.22
N ASP A 20 -15.37 40.34 -43.31
CA ASP A 20 -15.20 38.89 -43.27
C ASP A 20 -13.83 38.48 -42.70
N GLN A 21 -12.75 39.17 -43.08
CA GLN A 21 -11.43 38.92 -42.50
C GLN A 21 -11.38 39.18 -40.99
N ARG A 22 -12.04 40.25 -40.51
CA ARG A 22 -12.15 40.53 -39.07
C ARG A 22 -12.92 39.42 -38.33
N LEU A 23 -14.01 38.92 -38.91
CA LEU A 23 -14.79 37.83 -38.33
C LEU A 23 -13.96 36.54 -38.23
N ILE A 24 -13.18 36.21 -39.26
CA ILE A 24 -12.25 35.06 -39.24
C ILE A 24 -11.22 35.22 -38.12
N TYR A 25 -10.60 36.40 -38.00
CA TYR A 25 -9.61 36.68 -36.96
C TYR A 25 -10.20 36.57 -35.55
N VAL A 26 -11.40 37.12 -35.32
CA VAL A 26 -12.11 37.01 -34.04
C VAL A 26 -12.48 35.55 -33.72
N ARG A 27 -12.87 34.74 -34.70
CA ARG A 27 -13.13 33.31 -34.51
C ARG A 27 -11.85 32.56 -34.10
N HIS A 28 -10.72 32.84 -34.73
CA HIS A 28 -9.43 32.26 -34.35
C HIS A 28 -9.02 32.65 -32.93
N ILE A 29 -9.13 33.93 -32.55
CA ILE A 29 -8.84 34.37 -31.18
C ILE A 29 -9.71 33.65 -30.16
N ARG A 30 -11.03 33.57 -30.39
CA ARG A 30 -11.96 32.87 -29.48
C ARG A 30 -11.61 31.38 -29.37
N LEU A 31 -11.21 30.74 -30.45
CA LEU A 31 -10.77 29.34 -30.45
C LEU A 31 -9.53 29.17 -29.59
N TRP A 32 -8.50 30.00 -29.79
CA TRP A 32 -7.28 29.96 -28.98
C TRP A 32 -7.55 30.20 -27.49
N ILE A 33 -8.39 31.19 -27.15
CA ILE A 33 -8.79 31.45 -25.75
C ILE A 33 -9.44 30.22 -25.12
N ARG A 34 -10.35 29.53 -25.83
CA ARG A 34 -10.98 28.30 -25.33
C ARG A 34 -9.96 27.18 -25.12
N ILE A 35 -9.03 27.00 -26.05
CA ILE A 35 -7.94 26.02 -25.94
C ILE A 35 -7.09 26.33 -24.70
N TYR A 36 -6.66 27.59 -24.52
CA TYR A 36 -5.89 28.00 -23.34
C TYR A 36 -6.65 27.77 -22.03
N GLN A 37 -7.94 28.10 -21.98
CA GLN A 37 -8.78 27.87 -20.80
C GLN A 37 -8.89 26.37 -20.48
N GLN A 38 -9.10 25.51 -21.48
CA GLN A 38 -9.16 24.06 -21.30
C GLN A 38 -7.83 23.50 -20.79
N ILE A 39 -6.71 23.91 -21.38
CA ILE A 39 -5.36 23.49 -20.95
C ILE A 39 -5.13 23.92 -19.49
N PHE A 40 -5.44 25.17 -19.15
CA PHE A 40 -5.28 25.69 -17.80
C PHE A 40 -6.13 24.93 -16.77
N GLN A 41 -7.41 24.67 -17.08
CA GLN A 41 -8.29 23.87 -16.22
C GLN A 41 -7.77 22.44 -16.03
N MET A 42 -7.26 21.80 -17.09
CA MET A 42 -6.67 20.46 -17.00
C MET A 42 -5.42 20.45 -16.12
N ILE A 43 -4.51 21.41 -16.31
CA ILE A 43 -3.31 21.56 -15.46
C ILE A 43 -3.70 21.79 -14.00
N TYR A 44 -4.69 22.63 -13.74
CA TYR A 44 -5.18 22.89 -12.39
C TYR A 44 -5.75 21.62 -11.72
N ILE A 45 -6.63 20.90 -12.41
CA ILE A 45 -7.22 19.64 -11.89
C ILE A 45 -6.14 18.59 -11.61
N ILE A 46 -5.19 18.42 -12.54
CA ILE A 46 -4.06 17.50 -12.37
C ILE A 46 -3.24 17.90 -11.14
N SER A 47 -2.92 19.18 -10.99
CA SER A 47 -2.13 19.70 -9.87
C SER A 47 -2.85 19.49 -8.53
N CYS A 48 -4.15 19.82 -8.44
CA CYS A 48 -4.93 19.60 -7.23
C CYS A 48 -5.02 18.11 -6.85
N LYS A 49 -5.23 17.23 -7.82
CA LYS A 49 -5.23 15.78 -7.57
C LYS A 49 -3.85 15.32 -7.08
N LEU A 50 -2.77 15.68 -7.75
CA LEU A 50 -1.41 15.33 -7.33
C LEU A 50 -1.12 15.79 -5.90
N ILE A 51 -1.49 17.03 -5.54
CA ILE A 51 -1.32 17.55 -4.17
C ILE A 51 -2.12 16.72 -3.16
N GLY A 52 -3.40 16.47 -3.43
CA GLY A 52 -4.25 15.64 -2.56
C GLY A 52 -3.64 14.25 -2.34
N PHE A 53 -3.20 13.60 -3.43
CA PHE A 53 -2.54 12.30 -3.37
C PHE A 53 -1.21 12.34 -2.59
N HIS A 54 -0.40 13.39 -2.76
CA HIS A 54 0.84 13.55 -1.99
C HIS A 54 0.58 13.68 -0.49
N ILE A 55 -0.48 14.39 -0.09
CA ILE A 55 -0.87 14.53 1.31
C ILE A 55 -1.29 13.17 1.89
N GLU A 56 -2.14 12.43 1.18
CA GLU A 56 -2.57 11.08 1.60
C GLU A 56 -1.38 10.13 1.75
N PHE A 57 -0.45 10.17 0.80
CA PHE A 57 0.76 9.36 0.84
C PHE A 57 1.69 9.75 1.99
N ALA A 58 1.90 11.05 2.21
CA ALA A 58 2.73 11.53 3.31
C ALA A 58 2.14 11.11 4.66
N LEU A 59 0.82 11.21 4.83
CA LEU A 59 0.12 10.74 6.03
C LEU A 59 0.30 9.23 6.22
N PHE A 60 0.14 8.46 5.15
CA PHE A 60 0.33 7.01 5.20
C PHE A 60 1.76 6.60 5.57
N VAL A 61 2.77 7.20 4.92
CA VAL A 61 4.18 6.96 5.21
C VAL A 61 4.49 7.38 6.65
N SER A 62 3.94 8.50 7.13
CA SER A 62 4.12 8.95 8.51
C SER A 62 3.55 7.95 9.51
N ILE A 63 2.34 7.44 9.27
CA ILE A 63 1.71 6.42 10.13
C ILE A 63 2.54 5.13 10.14
N THR A 64 2.95 4.64 8.98
CA THR A 64 3.77 3.42 8.89
C THR A 64 5.15 3.58 9.50
N MET A 65 5.79 4.75 9.38
CA MET A 65 7.03 5.07 10.07
C MET A 65 6.85 5.12 11.58
N ILE A 66 5.81 5.79 12.09
CA ILE A 66 5.52 5.86 13.53
C ILE A 66 5.29 4.46 14.10
N LEU A 67 4.51 3.63 13.41
CA LEU A 67 4.33 2.23 13.78
C LEU A 67 5.68 1.51 13.81
N SER A 68 6.46 1.59 12.72
CA SER A 68 7.77 0.95 12.62
C SER A 68 8.75 1.38 13.72
N ILE A 69 8.76 2.67 14.08
CA ILE A 69 9.57 3.21 15.18
C ILE A 69 9.10 2.62 16.52
N LYS A 70 7.79 2.63 16.80
CA LYS A 70 7.26 2.02 18.03
C LYS A 70 7.61 0.53 18.11
N PHE A 71 7.51 -0.20 17.01
CA PHE A 71 7.93 -1.60 16.95
C PHE A 71 9.42 -1.77 17.20
N LYS A 72 10.27 -0.95 16.58
CA LYS A 72 11.71 -0.96 16.81
C LYS A 72 12.04 -0.66 18.27
N GLN A 73 11.37 0.32 18.88
CA GLN A 73 11.54 0.63 20.31
C GLN A 73 11.13 -0.53 21.21
N ILE A 74 9.98 -1.18 20.94
CA ILE A 74 9.55 -2.39 21.66
C ILE A 74 10.59 -3.51 21.52
N LYS A 75 11.08 -3.76 20.30
CA LYS A 75 12.12 -4.75 20.01
C LYS A 75 13.42 -4.44 20.75
N THR A 76 13.93 -3.21 20.68
CA THR A 76 15.18 -2.82 21.35
C THR A 76 15.05 -2.90 22.86
N ARG A 77 13.95 -2.44 23.45
CA ARG A 77 13.69 -2.58 24.90
C ARG A 77 13.64 -4.04 25.32
N TRP A 78 13.11 -4.92 24.47
CA TRP A 78 13.07 -6.35 24.72
C TRP A 78 14.47 -6.97 24.69
N MET A 79 15.27 -6.66 23.67
CA MET A 79 16.64 -7.18 23.53
C MET A 79 17.55 -6.67 24.65
N LYS A 80 17.54 -5.35 24.93
CA LYS A 80 18.44 -4.73 25.92
C LYS A 80 18.18 -5.25 27.34
N LYS A 81 16.91 -5.46 27.72
CA LYS A 81 16.55 -5.92 29.08
C LYS A 81 16.79 -7.42 29.29
N ASN A 82 16.99 -8.19 28.23
CA ASN A 82 17.11 -9.65 28.30
C ASN A 82 18.51 -10.18 27.97
N TYR A 83 19.43 -9.34 27.46
CA TYR A 83 20.78 -9.76 27.10
C TYR A 83 21.72 -9.87 28.31
N GLU A 84 21.46 -9.10 29.36
CA GLU A 84 22.21 -9.17 30.62
C GLU A 84 21.55 -10.22 31.52
N SER A 85 22.03 -11.46 31.40
CA SER A 85 21.89 -12.57 32.36
C SER A 85 20.50 -12.87 32.92
N ILE A 86 19.50 -13.09 32.06
CA ILE A 86 18.29 -13.80 32.52
C ILE A 86 18.70 -15.24 32.84
N ASN A 87 18.98 -15.51 34.11
CA ASN A 87 18.81 -16.84 34.66
C ASN A 87 17.36 -17.25 34.36
N PHE A 88 17.20 -18.27 33.52
CA PHE A 88 15.92 -18.78 33.08
C PHE A 88 15.20 -19.45 34.26
N ASP A 89 14.62 -18.62 35.14
CA ASP A 89 13.69 -19.07 36.16
C ASP A 89 12.34 -19.38 35.49
N ILE A 90 11.65 -20.42 35.95
CA ILE A 90 10.28 -20.77 35.57
C ILE A 90 9.35 -19.55 35.67
N LYS A 91 9.62 -18.63 36.60
CA LYS A 91 8.90 -17.35 36.75
C LYS A 91 8.97 -16.43 35.53
N VAL A 92 9.88 -16.65 34.58
CA VAL A 92 10.00 -15.89 33.33
C VAL A 92 8.90 -16.28 32.33
N ILE A 93 8.40 -17.52 32.34
CA ILE A 93 7.40 -18.01 31.39
C ILE A 93 6.08 -17.21 31.48
N PRO A 94 5.46 -17.01 32.66
CA PRO A 94 4.25 -16.18 32.79
C PRO A 94 4.46 -14.74 32.31
N LYS A 95 5.64 -14.17 32.55
CA LYS A 95 5.99 -12.80 32.14
C LYS A 95 6.08 -12.66 30.63
N ILE A 96 6.66 -13.67 29.96
CA ILE A 96 6.71 -13.73 28.49
C ILE A 96 5.30 -13.90 27.94
N ARG A 97 4.52 -14.83 28.48
CA ARG A 97 3.13 -15.03 28.08
C ARG A 97 2.31 -13.75 28.18
N ASN A 98 2.41 -13.02 29.29
CA ASN A 98 1.69 -11.76 29.48
C ASN A 98 2.11 -10.70 28.44
N ARG A 99 3.41 -10.59 28.15
CA ARG A 99 3.91 -9.69 27.09
C ARG A 99 3.42 -10.09 25.70
N THR A 100 3.39 -11.38 25.39
CA THR A 100 2.83 -11.88 24.13
C THR A 100 1.35 -11.55 24.02
N ILE A 101 0.58 -11.69 25.10
CA ILE A 101 -0.85 -11.30 25.14
C ILE A 101 -1.00 -9.81 24.86
N GLN A 102 -0.19 -8.95 25.51
CA GLN A 102 -0.21 -7.50 25.25
C GLN A 102 0.13 -7.18 23.78
N LEU A 103 1.12 -7.86 23.20
CA LEU A 103 1.47 -7.70 21.78
C LEU A 103 0.32 -8.14 20.87
N LEU A 104 -0.38 -9.23 21.20
CA LEU A 104 -1.54 -9.70 20.45
C LEU A 104 -2.71 -8.72 20.53
N ILE A 105 -3.01 -8.17 21.71
CA ILE A 105 -4.06 -7.15 21.88
C ILE A 105 -3.73 -5.90 21.06
N LEU A 106 -2.47 -5.47 21.06
CA LEU A 106 -2.01 -4.36 20.23
C LEU A 106 -2.11 -4.70 18.73
N THR A 107 -1.76 -5.92 18.35
CA THR A 107 -1.87 -6.38 16.96
C THR A 107 -3.33 -6.40 16.51
N GLU A 108 -4.23 -6.87 17.37
CA GLU A 108 -5.67 -6.90 17.11
C GLU A 108 -6.26 -5.49 16.98
N SER A 109 -5.83 -4.54 17.81
CA SER A 109 -6.30 -3.15 17.68
C SER A 109 -5.82 -2.50 16.39
N VAL A 110 -4.55 -2.72 16.02
CA VAL A 110 -4.00 -2.29 14.72
C VAL A 110 -4.75 -2.98 13.57
N ASP A 111 -4.97 -4.29 13.65
CA ASP A 111 -5.73 -5.03 12.65
C ASP A 111 -7.13 -4.45 12.47
N ARG A 112 -7.87 -4.25 13.56
CA ARG A 112 -9.24 -3.71 13.50
C ARG A 112 -9.32 -2.35 12.81
N THR A 113 -8.32 -1.48 13.02
CA THR A 113 -8.29 -0.15 12.39
C THR A 113 -7.83 -0.22 10.93
N TYR A 114 -6.73 -0.89 10.64
CA TYR A 114 -6.09 -0.83 9.33
C TYR A 114 -6.57 -1.90 8.34
N ALA A 115 -7.00 -3.07 8.82
CA ALA A 115 -7.47 -4.17 7.97
C ALA A 115 -8.70 -3.78 7.14
N VAL A 116 -9.65 -3.08 7.76
CA VAL A 116 -10.87 -2.62 7.10
C VAL A 116 -10.55 -1.56 6.07
N LEU A 117 -9.73 -0.57 6.44
CA LEU A 117 -9.27 0.47 5.53
C LEU A 117 -8.59 -0.14 4.30
N MET A 118 -7.72 -1.13 4.51
CA MET A 118 -7.03 -1.81 3.42
C MET A 118 -7.94 -2.61 2.52
N PHE A 119 -8.89 -3.32 3.12
CA PHE A 119 -9.89 -4.04 2.35
C PHE A 119 -10.67 -3.08 1.46
N LEU A 120 -11.10 -1.91 1.99
CA LEU A 120 -11.79 -0.88 1.22
C LEU A 120 -10.92 -0.28 0.12
N ILE A 121 -9.66 0.05 0.42
CA ILE A 121 -8.69 0.58 -0.58
C ILE A 121 -8.54 -0.40 -1.74
N ILE A 122 -8.41 -1.69 -1.45
CA ILE A 122 -8.25 -2.74 -2.46
C ILE A 122 -9.56 -2.95 -3.24
N LEU A 123 -10.69 -2.97 -2.54
CA LEU A 123 -12.03 -3.17 -3.13
C LEU A 123 -12.41 -2.03 -4.07
N VAL A 124 -11.98 -0.80 -3.79
CA VAL A 124 -12.28 0.37 -4.63
C VAL A 124 -11.23 0.54 -5.74
N ASN A 125 -9.94 0.50 -5.40
CA ASN A 125 -8.88 0.74 -6.38
C ASN A 125 -8.69 -0.40 -7.37
N GLY A 126 -9.01 -1.64 -7.00
CA GLY A 126 -8.97 -2.78 -7.91
C GLY A 126 -9.87 -2.57 -9.13
N PRO A 127 -11.21 -2.50 -8.97
CA PRO A 127 -12.13 -2.24 -10.08
C PRO A 127 -11.83 -0.94 -10.83
N MET A 128 -11.49 0.14 -10.10
CA MET A 128 -11.18 1.44 -10.72
C MET A 128 -9.97 1.35 -11.66
N ASN A 129 -8.87 0.73 -11.23
CA ASN A 129 -7.69 0.56 -12.09
C ASN A 129 -7.96 -0.36 -13.27
N ALA A 130 -8.78 -1.40 -13.07
CA ALA A 130 -9.16 -2.28 -14.18
C ALA A 130 -9.95 -1.50 -15.24
N TYR A 131 -10.93 -0.72 -14.81
CA TYR A 131 -11.71 0.16 -15.68
C TYR A 131 -10.85 1.20 -16.41
N VAL A 132 -9.93 1.85 -15.71
CA VAL A 132 -9.01 2.82 -16.33
C VAL A 132 -8.11 2.17 -17.38
N THR A 133 -7.53 1.01 -17.07
CA THR A 133 -6.68 0.25 -18.01
C THR A 133 -7.50 -0.20 -19.23
N MET A 134 -8.76 -0.58 -19.02
CA MET A 134 -9.69 -0.92 -20.08
C MET A 134 -10.02 0.28 -20.99
N ILE A 135 -10.30 1.46 -20.43
CA ILE A 135 -10.53 2.67 -21.26
C ILE A 135 -9.27 2.99 -22.07
N ILE A 136 -8.08 2.95 -21.44
CA ILE A 136 -6.79 3.19 -22.12
C ILE A 136 -6.59 2.24 -23.31
N THR A 137 -6.97 0.96 -23.17
CA THR A 137 -6.72 -0.05 -24.21
C THR A 137 -7.70 0.04 -25.37
N ILE A 138 -8.94 0.47 -25.13
CA ILE A 138 -10.01 0.42 -26.13
C ILE A 138 -10.24 1.77 -26.80
N LYS A 139 -10.25 2.86 -26.04
CA LYS A 139 -10.56 4.18 -26.59
C LYS A 139 -9.28 4.85 -27.07
N SER A 140 -9.37 5.50 -28.23
CA SER A 140 -8.34 6.43 -28.71
C SER A 140 -8.37 7.72 -27.87
N ILE A 141 -7.79 7.63 -26.67
CA ILE A 141 -7.58 8.76 -25.78
C ILE A 141 -6.30 9.51 -26.24
N PRO A 142 -6.24 10.85 -26.13
CA PRO A 142 -4.99 11.57 -26.36
C PRO A 142 -3.84 11.01 -25.51
N PHE A 143 -2.64 10.91 -26.10
CA PHE A 143 -1.46 10.32 -25.45
C PHE A 143 -1.17 10.91 -24.05
N THR A 144 -1.37 12.22 -23.88
CA THR A 144 -1.17 12.90 -22.59
C THR A 144 -2.10 12.38 -21.49
N GLU A 145 -3.39 12.16 -21.80
CA GLU A 145 -4.37 11.62 -20.85
C GLU A 145 -4.08 10.14 -20.56
N GLN A 146 -3.68 9.37 -21.58
CA GLN A 146 -3.24 7.99 -21.40
C GLN A 146 -2.07 7.88 -20.41
N LEU A 147 -1.06 8.75 -20.54
CA LEU A 147 0.09 8.79 -19.66
C LEU A 147 -0.30 9.21 -18.23
N LEU A 148 -1.23 10.16 -18.09
CA LEU A 148 -1.79 10.55 -16.79
C LEU A 148 -2.50 9.36 -16.12
N PHE A 149 -3.38 8.67 -16.83
CA PHE A 149 -4.09 7.51 -16.29
C PHE A 149 -3.14 6.36 -15.92
N LEU A 150 -2.15 6.07 -16.77
CA LEU A 150 -1.17 5.03 -16.51
C LEU A 150 -0.31 5.35 -15.27
N SER A 151 0.16 6.60 -15.15
CA SER A 151 0.94 7.04 -13.99
C SER A 151 0.12 6.95 -12.69
N MET A 152 -1.15 7.35 -12.73
CA MET A 152 -2.09 7.18 -11.61
C MET A 152 -2.26 5.70 -11.23
N SER A 153 -2.43 4.80 -12.20
CA SER A 153 -2.54 3.37 -11.94
C SER A 153 -1.27 2.76 -11.35
N ILE A 154 -0.10 3.07 -11.92
CA ILE A 154 1.21 2.60 -11.40
C ILE A 154 1.39 3.08 -9.95
N TYR A 155 1.02 4.33 -9.67
CA TYR A 155 1.12 4.90 -8.33
C TYR A 155 0.22 4.19 -7.33
N GLN A 156 -1.06 3.98 -7.66
CA GLN A 156 -2.00 3.25 -6.80
C GLN A 156 -1.54 1.80 -6.54
N TRP A 157 -1.02 1.11 -7.56
CA TRP A 157 -0.45 -0.22 -7.41
C TRP A 157 0.78 -0.24 -6.51
N SER A 158 1.67 0.75 -6.67
CA SER A 158 2.85 0.92 -5.82
C SER A 158 2.46 1.11 -4.36
N PHE A 159 1.40 1.88 -4.10
CA PHE A 159 0.86 2.09 -2.76
C PHE A 159 0.31 0.79 -2.15
N ILE A 160 -0.56 0.08 -2.88
CA ILE A 160 -1.11 -1.21 -2.43
C ILE A 160 0.03 -2.19 -2.13
N PHE A 161 1.04 -2.27 -3.00
CA PHE A 161 2.21 -3.12 -2.82
C PHE A 161 3.03 -2.74 -1.59
N LEU A 162 3.35 -1.46 -1.41
CA LEU A 162 4.14 -0.96 -0.28
C LEU A 162 3.45 -1.26 1.05
N PHE A 163 2.14 -1.01 1.13
CA PHE A 163 1.36 -1.39 2.30
C PHE A 163 1.46 -2.89 2.54
N HIS A 164 1.16 -3.69 1.52
CA HIS A 164 1.09 -5.14 1.63
C HIS A 164 2.42 -5.71 2.13
N TYR A 165 3.53 -5.22 1.57
CA TYR A 165 4.87 -5.55 2.00
C TYR A 165 5.13 -5.16 3.47
N THR A 166 4.73 -3.96 3.87
CA THR A 166 4.88 -3.48 5.26
C THR A 166 4.08 -4.36 6.23
N ALA A 167 2.86 -4.74 5.88
CA ALA A 167 2.01 -5.62 6.66
C ALA A 167 2.58 -7.04 6.79
N ILE A 168 3.19 -7.59 5.73
CA ILE A 168 3.91 -8.86 5.79
C ILE A 168 5.12 -8.75 6.74
N ARG A 169 5.94 -7.70 6.59
CA ARG A 169 7.10 -7.46 7.46
C ARG A 169 6.68 -7.31 8.92
N PHE A 170 5.58 -6.63 9.16
CA PHE A 170 4.97 -6.50 10.47
C PHE A 170 4.59 -7.86 11.06
N GLY A 171 3.89 -8.71 10.29
CA GLY A 171 3.57 -10.08 10.71
C GLY A 171 4.83 -10.87 11.05
N GLN A 172 5.85 -10.83 10.20
CA GLN A 172 7.14 -11.51 10.46
C GLN A 172 7.80 -11.03 11.76
N ASN A 173 7.74 -9.73 12.06
CA ASN A 173 8.31 -9.16 13.27
C ASN A 173 7.58 -9.58 14.56
N ILE A 174 6.27 -9.85 14.50
CA ILE A 174 5.50 -10.37 15.65
C ILE A 174 5.97 -11.78 16.02
N HIS A 175 6.29 -12.60 15.02
CA HIS A 175 6.76 -13.98 15.21
C HIS A 175 8.25 -14.10 15.53
N TYR A 176 9.02 -13.01 15.39
CA TYR A 176 10.47 -13.05 15.57
C TYR A 176 10.92 -13.31 17.03
N PRO A 177 10.38 -12.64 18.07
CA PRO A 177 10.83 -12.83 19.45
C PRO A 177 10.66 -14.27 19.94
N SER A 178 9.62 -14.94 19.48
CA SER A 178 9.33 -16.31 19.89
C SER A 178 10.21 -17.32 19.15
N LYS A 179 10.64 -17.08 17.90
CA LYS A 179 11.74 -17.85 17.28
C LYS A 179 13.04 -17.74 18.06
N TYR A 180 13.39 -16.53 18.51
CA TYR A 180 14.57 -16.34 19.36
C TYR A 180 14.43 -17.11 20.68
N PHE A 181 13.26 -17.04 21.32
CA PHE A 181 12.99 -17.75 22.56
C PHE A 181 13.12 -19.27 22.41
N ILE A 182 12.61 -19.82 21.30
CA ILE A 182 12.78 -21.23 20.94
C ILE A 182 14.27 -21.59 20.92
N ASN A 183 15.05 -20.87 20.11
CA ASN A 183 16.47 -21.19 19.92
C ASN A 183 17.27 -21.08 21.24
N HIS A 184 17.01 -20.03 22.03
CA HIS A 184 17.68 -19.83 23.31
C HIS A 184 17.28 -20.87 24.37
N TYR A 185 16.02 -21.30 24.39
CA TYR A 185 15.57 -22.37 25.28
C TYR A 185 16.21 -23.72 24.91
N TYR A 186 16.33 -24.01 23.60
CA TYR A 186 17.00 -25.22 23.13
C TYR A 186 18.49 -25.21 23.43
N SER A 187 19.19 -24.07 23.28
CA SER A 187 20.62 -23.98 23.62
C SER A 187 20.89 -24.22 25.11
N LEU A 188 19.98 -23.80 26.00
CA LEU A 188 20.09 -24.06 27.43
C LEU A 188 19.77 -25.51 27.83
N THR A 189 19.03 -26.24 26.99
CA THR A 189 18.60 -27.62 27.28
C THR A 189 19.46 -28.69 26.61
N GLN A 190 20.40 -28.32 25.74
CA GLN A 190 21.36 -29.28 25.24
C GLN A 190 22.34 -29.67 26.36
N PRO A 191 22.45 -30.97 26.70
CA PRO A 191 23.48 -31.41 27.62
C PRO A 191 24.83 -31.07 27.00
N ASN A 192 25.60 -30.23 27.68
CA ASN A 192 26.92 -29.84 27.22
C ASN A 192 27.83 -31.07 27.34
N ASN A 193 27.92 -31.87 26.27
CA ASN A 193 28.68 -33.13 26.22
C ASN A 193 30.22 -32.92 26.29
N ASN A 194 30.67 -31.67 26.42
CA ASN A 194 32.08 -31.34 26.57
C ASN A 194 32.44 -31.22 28.06
N ASN A 195 32.66 -32.40 28.66
CA ASN A 195 33.43 -32.75 29.84
C ASN A 195 34.17 -31.66 30.68
N HIS A 196 34.08 -31.88 32.01
CA HIS A 196 35.05 -31.60 33.08
C HIS A 196 35.42 -30.14 33.43
N HIS A 197 34.71 -29.54 34.40
CA HIS A 197 35.20 -29.34 35.78
C HIS A 197 34.31 -28.36 36.57
N HIS A 198 33.96 -28.80 37.78
CA HIS A 198 33.47 -28.03 38.94
C HIS A 198 32.20 -27.17 38.83
N GLY A 199 31.11 -27.76 39.31
CA GLY A 199 30.36 -27.14 40.43
C GLY A 199 29.10 -26.34 40.11
N SER A 200 28.71 -26.19 38.84
CA SER A 200 27.41 -25.59 38.53
C SER A 200 26.37 -26.68 38.36
N SER A 201 25.50 -26.84 39.36
CA SER A 201 24.30 -27.69 39.29
C SER A 201 23.47 -27.28 38.08
N SER A 202 23.69 -27.97 36.96
CA SER A 202 22.84 -27.85 35.79
C SER A 202 21.42 -28.23 36.21
N SER A 203 20.56 -27.23 36.35
CA SER A 203 19.17 -27.45 36.68
C SER A 203 18.56 -28.22 35.53
N VAL A 204 18.31 -29.51 35.75
CA VAL A 204 17.60 -30.36 34.80
C VAL A 204 16.23 -29.72 34.57
N VAL A 205 16.08 -29.06 33.43
CA VAL A 205 14.82 -28.41 33.07
C VAL A 205 13.74 -29.49 33.03
N ASN A 206 12.70 -29.32 33.85
CA ASN A 206 11.64 -30.31 34.00
C ASN A 206 10.99 -30.60 32.64
N ILE A 207 10.86 -31.88 32.28
CA ILE A 207 10.27 -32.32 31.01
C ILE A 207 8.84 -31.81 30.84
N ARG A 208 8.10 -31.65 31.95
CA ARG A 208 6.75 -31.08 31.96
C ARG A 208 6.76 -29.65 31.44
N ASP A 209 7.74 -28.84 31.84
CA ASP A 209 7.84 -27.44 31.43
C ASP A 209 8.26 -27.33 29.96
N ARG A 210 9.14 -28.22 29.49
CA ARG A 210 9.46 -28.36 28.05
C ARG A 210 8.22 -28.69 27.23
N LEU A 211 7.39 -29.62 27.71
CA LEU A 211 6.16 -30.02 27.03
C LEU A 211 5.12 -28.89 27.03
N GLN A 212 4.97 -28.17 28.14
CA GLN A 212 4.05 -27.03 28.22
C GLN A 212 4.48 -25.89 27.30
N LEU A 213 5.78 -25.58 27.29
CA LEU A 213 6.32 -24.54 26.44
C LEU A 213 6.22 -24.90 24.95
N SER A 214 6.57 -26.14 24.57
CA SER A 214 6.43 -26.61 23.18
C SER A 214 4.96 -26.57 22.72
N ARG A 215 4.01 -27.04 23.55
CA ARG A 215 2.58 -26.93 23.25
C ARG A 215 2.11 -25.48 23.10
N TRP A 216 2.65 -24.56 23.91
CA TRP A 216 2.33 -23.13 23.80
C TRP A 216 2.90 -22.53 22.50
N LEU A 217 4.16 -22.82 22.20
CA LEU A 217 4.84 -22.38 20.97
C LEU A 217 4.16 -22.91 19.71
N GLU A 218 3.80 -24.19 19.71
CA GLU A 218 3.07 -24.83 18.60
C GLU A 218 1.75 -24.09 18.36
N LYS A 219 0.95 -23.87 19.42
CA LYS A 219 -0.31 -23.12 19.33
C LYS A 219 -0.10 -21.70 18.80
N PHE A 220 0.97 -21.02 19.24
CA PHE A 220 1.24 -19.63 18.87
C PHE A 220 1.79 -19.48 17.44
N HIS A 221 2.59 -20.43 16.95
CA HIS A 221 3.31 -20.30 15.68
C HIS A 221 2.72 -21.06 14.51
N THR A 222 2.22 -22.28 14.74
CA THR A 222 1.87 -23.19 13.64
C THR A 222 0.37 -23.18 13.35
N LYS A 223 -0.46 -23.11 14.39
CA LYS A 223 -1.92 -23.22 14.23
C LYS A 223 -2.61 -21.88 13.99
N ARG A 224 -2.02 -20.77 14.41
CA ARG A 224 -2.62 -19.43 14.30
C ARG A 224 -1.55 -18.40 13.94
N CYS A 225 -1.32 -18.20 12.64
CA CYS A 225 -0.47 -17.10 12.20
C CYS A 225 -1.17 -15.78 12.50
N TYR A 226 -0.68 -15.05 13.51
CA TYR A 226 -1.12 -13.71 13.82
C TYR A 226 -0.48 -12.70 12.85
N GLY A 227 -1.25 -11.71 12.44
CA GLY A 227 -0.81 -10.63 11.57
C GLY A 227 -2.01 -9.81 11.12
N LEU A 228 -1.78 -8.91 10.17
CA LEU A 228 -2.84 -8.10 9.61
C LEU A 228 -3.69 -8.91 8.63
N THR A 229 -4.99 -8.67 8.61
CA THR A 229 -5.98 -9.33 7.77
C THR A 229 -6.58 -8.34 6.77
N TYR A 230 -7.30 -8.84 5.77
CA TYR A 230 -8.16 -8.03 4.91
C TYR A 230 -9.57 -8.01 5.50
N GLY A 231 -9.88 -6.97 6.28
CA GLY A 231 -11.21 -6.80 6.89
C GLY A 231 -11.72 -8.06 7.62
N ARG A 232 -10.85 -8.79 8.35
CA ARG A 232 -11.13 -10.05 9.08
C ARG A 232 -11.25 -11.33 8.24
N THR A 233 -11.11 -11.28 6.92
CA THR A 233 -11.33 -12.46 6.06
C THR A 233 -10.09 -13.36 5.94
N ASN A 234 -8.99 -12.80 5.44
CA ASN A 234 -7.76 -13.53 5.13
C ASN A 234 -6.54 -12.79 5.68
N LEU A 235 -5.56 -13.55 6.16
CA LEU A 235 -4.27 -13.01 6.57
C LEU A 235 -3.52 -12.43 5.34
N ILE A 236 -2.99 -11.23 5.50
CA ILE A 236 -2.17 -10.55 4.52
C ILE A 236 -0.84 -11.31 4.40
N THR A 237 -0.68 -12.04 3.30
CA THR A 237 0.50 -12.82 2.95
C THR A 237 0.89 -12.58 1.50
N MET A 238 2.11 -12.95 1.06
CA MET A 238 2.44 -12.86 -0.37
C MET A 238 1.50 -13.74 -1.21
N ASN A 239 1.10 -14.91 -0.70
CA ASN A 239 0.17 -15.79 -1.39
C ASN A 239 -1.21 -15.12 -1.60
N SER A 240 -1.75 -14.45 -0.57
CA SER A 240 -3.03 -13.74 -0.72
C SER A 240 -2.95 -12.59 -1.72
N PHE A 241 -1.80 -11.91 -1.82
CA PHE A 241 -1.58 -10.85 -2.80
C PHE A 241 -1.48 -11.37 -4.23
N VAL A 242 -0.76 -12.46 -4.46
CA VAL A 242 -0.70 -13.12 -5.78
C VAL A 242 -2.10 -13.55 -6.21
N ARG A 243 -2.90 -14.13 -5.30
CA ARG A 243 -4.31 -14.47 -5.58
C ARG A 243 -5.12 -13.22 -5.97
N PHE A 244 -4.92 -12.11 -5.28
CA PHE A 244 -5.57 -10.85 -5.61
C PHE A 244 -5.19 -10.33 -7.01
N ILE A 245 -3.89 -10.37 -7.38
CA ILE A 245 -3.44 -10.02 -8.74
C ILE A 245 -4.10 -10.93 -9.79
N ALA A 246 -4.21 -12.23 -9.52
CA ALA A 246 -4.89 -13.16 -10.43
C ALA A 246 -6.38 -12.82 -10.60
N PHE A 247 -7.07 -12.44 -9.52
CA PHE A 247 -8.45 -11.94 -9.61
C PHE A 247 -8.54 -10.68 -10.46
N TYR A 248 -7.60 -9.74 -10.29
CA TYR A 248 -7.55 -8.52 -11.09
C TYR A 248 -7.37 -8.81 -12.58
N ALA A 249 -6.44 -9.70 -12.95
CA ALA A 249 -6.24 -10.14 -14.33
C ALA A 249 -7.52 -10.78 -14.92
N LYS A 250 -8.25 -11.56 -14.12
CA LYS A 250 -9.54 -12.14 -14.53
C LYS A 250 -10.60 -11.06 -14.76
N PHE A 251 -10.69 -10.06 -13.89
CA PHE A 251 -11.59 -8.92 -14.07
C PHE A 251 -11.27 -8.13 -15.34
N MET A 252 -9.99 -7.87 -15.61
CA MET A 252 -9.53 -7.24 -16.85
C MET A 252 -9.99 -8.01 -18.09
N MET A 253 -9.84 -9.34 -18.08
CA MET A 253 -10.30 -10.19 -19.19
C MET A 253 -11.82 -10.14 -19.40
N ILE A 254 -12.61 -10.14 -18.32
CA ILE A 254 -14.09 -10.04 -18.41
C ILE A 254 -14.49 -8.66 -18.95
N ALA A 255 -13.88 -7.60 -18.42
CA ALA A 255 -14.16 -6.24 -18.83
C ALA A 255 -13.85 -6.01 -20.33
N TYR A 256 -12.73 -6.56 -20.80
CA TYR A 256 -12.38 -6.58 -22.22
C TYR A 256 -13.43 -7.30 -23.07
N LYS A 257 -13.86 -8.51 -22.66
CA LYS A 257 -14.89 -9.28 -23.39
C LYS A 257 -16.26 -8.62 -23.45
N LEU A 258 -16.62 -7.81 -22.45
CA LEU A 258 -17.92 -7.13 -22.40
C LEU A 258 -18.02 -5.96 -23.40
N ILE A 259 -16.89 -5.46 -23.89
CA ILE A 259 -16.88 -4.31 -24.82
C ILE A 259 -16.76 -4.74 -26.28
N ASP A 260 -16.22 -5.94 -26.54
CA ASP A 260 -16.14 -6.52 -27.88
C ASP A 260 -17.52 -6.98 -28.42
N LYS A 261 -18.60 -6.74 -27.67
CA LYS A 261 -19.99 -7.05 -28.04
C LYS A 261 -20.81 -5.78 -28.16
#